data_AF-A0A8H7HPA3-F1
#
_entry.id   AF-A0A8H7HPA3-F1
#
_cell.length_a   1.000
_cell.length_b   1.000
_cell.length_c   1.000
_cell.angle_alpha   90.00
_cell.angle_beta   90.00
_cell.angle_gamma   90.00
#
_symmetry.space_group_name_H-M   'P 1'
#
loop_
_entity.id
_entity.type
_entity.pdbx_description
1 polymer ?
#
loop_
_entity_poly.entity_id
_entity_poly.type
_entity_poly.pdbx_seq_one_letter_code
_entity_poly.pdbx_strand_id
1 'polypeptide(L)'
;MSDLFEHISRKARKIKGKLTSSASISSNLSATTIMTQALRSLHDSAGLFPPLQAAIASLLTCVERTELGSKHRKEFKDLARKLTSLSKLLERHIKTSQSTHVSEFLERLAASVKEQVTNISSRQDTVRAGHLRQAMQDEDEILDGYRRIAEILEELQTEASLKMWNIAEQQLANSHLKSLSPVHLAAYNSSLSEDVNRRACTEGTRVNILTELNQWSVDPTQPNVFWMNGMAGTGKTTIAYTFAKSLRERGALGASFFCTRTSNECQDVRQIIPTIAYQLARHWPSFRSALLGILEQEPEIQSQAITSQCERLIKDPISKVKDGIIKGLVVVIDALDECRLLPAFPSSSSSLVDPKLTSATE
;
A
#
# COMPACT_ATOMS: atom_id res chain seq x y z
N MET A 1 -38.07 66.99 -35.13
CA MET A 1 -36.70 66.41 -35.07
C MET A 1 -36.33 65.96 -33.65
N SER A 2 -36.57 66.77 -32.61
CA SER A 2 -36.27 66.42 -31.20
C SER A 2 -36.98 65.14 -30.71
N ASP A 3 -38.30 65.02 -30.94
CA ASP A 3 -39.09 63.89 -30.42
C ASP A 3 -38.73 62.53 -31.06
N LEU A 4 -38.30 62.54 -32.32
CA LEU A 4 -37.86 61.34 -33.03
C LEU A 4 -36.51 60.83 -32.48
N PHE A 5 -35.61 61.76 -32.12
CA PHE A 5 -34.30 61.43 -31.57
C PHE A 5 -34.40 60.87 -30.15
N GLU A 6 -35.32 61.39 -29.35
CA GLU A 6 -35.58 60.90 -28.00
C GLU A 6 -36.25 59.52 -28.00
N HIS A 7 -37.17 59.28 -28.94
CA HIS A 7 -37.81 57.97 -29.11
C HIS A 7 -36.81 56.88 -29.54
N ILE A 8 -35.92 57.19 -30.48
CA ILE A 8 -34.85 56.28 -30.93
C ILE A 8 -33.86 56.00 -29.79
N SER A 9 -33.48 57.01 -29.01
CA SER A 9 -32.58 56.86 -27.85
C SER A 9 -33.19 56.01 -26.72
N ARG A 10 -34.50 56.12 -26.46
CA ARG A 10 -35.20 55.27 -25.49
C ARG A 10 -35.29 53.82 -25.99
N LYS A 11 -35.56 53.61 -27.27
CA LYS A 11 -35.63 52.27 -27.88
C LYS A 11 -34.24 51.59 -27.90
N ALA A 12 -33.18 52.32 -28.20
CA ALA A 12 -31.80 51.85 -28.14
C ALA A 12 -31.36 51.48 -26.72
N ARG A 13 -31.70 52.28 -25.69
CA ARG A 13 -31.44 51.93 -24.28
C ARG A 13 -32.20 50.68 -23.83
N LYS A 14 -33.45 50.50 -24.26
CA LYS A 14 -34.27 49.32 -23.93
C LYS A 14 -33.74 48.05 -24.61
N ILE A 15 -33.21 48.15 -25.84
CA ILE A 15 -32.55 47.06 -26.57
C ILE A 15 -31.19 46.73 -25.94
N LYS A 16 -30.39 47.74 -25.56
CA LYS A 16 -29.09 47.55 -24.90
C LYS A 16 -29.24 46.88 -23.53
N GLY A 17 -30.25 47.26 -22.74
CA GLY A 17 -30.59 46.61 -21.46
C GLY A 17 -31.07 45.16 -21.62
N LYS A 18 -31.81 44.85 -22.69
CA LYS A 18 -32.22 43.47 -23.03
C LYS A 18 -31.04 42.61 -23.52
N LEU A 19 -30.10 43.20 -24.26
CA LEU A 19 -28.88 42.53 -24.74
C LEU A 19 -27.87 42.28 -23.61
N THR A 20 -27.71 43.21 -22.66
CA THR A 20 -26.84 43.01 -21.50
C THR A 20 -27.41 41.97 -20.53
N SER A 21 -28.74 41.91 -20.39
CA SER A 21 -29.45 40.87 -19.63
C SER A 21 -29.36 39.49 -20.32
N SER A 22 -29.51 39.41 -21.65
CA SER A 22 -29.38 38.13 -22.37
C SER A 22 -27.93 37.64 -22.45
N ALA A 23 -26.95 38.54 -22.53
CA ALA A 23 -25.53 38.20 -22.50
C ALA A 23 -25.07 37.73 -21.10
N SER A 24 -25.55 38.35 -20.03
CA SER A 24 -25.26 37.90 -18.66
C SER A 24 -25.93 36.55 -18.36
N ILE A 25 -27.20 36.36 -18.74
CA ILE A 25 -27.93 35.08 -18.61
C ILE A 25 -27.25 33.95 -19.41
N SER A 26 -26.89 34.17 -20.68
CA SER A 26 -26.19 33.16 -21.50
C SER A 26 -24.79 32.82 -20.98
N SER A 27 -24.07 33.82 -20.43
CA SER A 27 -22.75 33.61 -19.83
C SER A 27 -22.81 32.88 -18.48
N ASN A 28 -23.87 33.08 -17.68
CA ASN A 28 -24.12 32.40 -16.42
C ASN A 28 -24.50 30.93 -16.64
N LEU A 29 -25.36 30.67 -17.64
CA LEU A 29 -25.73 29.32 -18.07
C LEU A 29 -24.49 28.48 -18.43
N SER A 30 -23.43 29.12 -18.98
CA SER A 30 -22.19 28.41 -19.34
C SER A 30 -21.36 27.90 -18.14
N ALA A 31 -21.42 28.54 -16.96
CA ALA A 31 -20.56 28.16 -15.83
C ALA A 31 -21.20 27.05 -14.99
N THR A 32 -22.51 27.14 -14.72
CA THR A 32 -23.28 26.07 -14.09
C THR A 32 -23.24 24.80 -14.93
N THR A 33 -23.40 24.92 -16.25
CA THR A 33 -23.28 23.76 -17.17
C THR A 33 -21.93 23.05 -17.07
N ILE A 34 -20.82 23.79 -16.98
CA ILE A 34 -19.47 23.19 -16.86
C ILE A 34 -19.33 22.44 -15.52
N MET A 35 -19.83 22.99 -14.42
CA MET A 35 -19.82 22.35 -13.11
C MET A 35 -20.71 21.10 -13.06
N THR A 36 -21.92 21.19 -13.60
CA THR A 36 -22.84 20.05 -13.73
C THR A 36 -22.17 18.93 -14.53
N GLN A 37 -21.49 19.25 -15.62
CA GLN A 37 -20.76 18.25 -16.41
C GLN A 37 -19.62 17.61 -15.60
N ALA A 38 -18.83 18.39 -14.87
CA ALA A 38 -17.76 17.88 -14.03
C ALA A 38 -18.27 16.92 -12.93
N LEU A 39 -19.37 17.29 -12.28
CA LEU A 39 -20.01 16.48 -11.25
C LEU A 39 -20.65 15.21 -11.81
N ARG A 40 -21.21 15.24 -13.02
CA ARG A 40 -21.72 14.03 -13.71
C ARG A 40 -20.60 13.05 -14.01
N SER A 41 -19.46 13.53 -14.53
CA SER A 41 -18.30 12.66 -14.74
C SER A 41 -17.78 12.05 -13.44
N LEU A 42 -17.77 12.81 -12.34
CA LEU A 42 -17.40 12.32 -11.02
C LEU A 42 -18.40 11.28 -10.49
N HIS A 43 -19.70 11.53 -10.67
CA HIS A 43 -20.78 10.61 -10.31
C HIS A 43 -20.65 9.25 -11.02
N ASP A 44 -20.40 9.27 -12.33
CA ASP A 44 -20.25 8.05 -13.13
C ASP A 44 -19.00 7.28 -12.72
N SER A 45 -17.90 8.00 -12.42
CA SER A 45 -16.67 7.41 -11.90
C SER A 45 -16.87 6.76 -10.53
N ALA A 46 -17.80 7.27 -9.71
CA ALA A 46 -18.11 6.76 -8.38
C ALA A 46 -19.14 5.61 -8.39
N GLY A 47 -19.58 5.12 -9.56
CA GLY A 47 -20.67 4.14 -9.68
C GLY A 47 -20.48 2.80 -8.96
N LEU A 48 -19.23 2.45 -8.63
CA LEU A 48 -18.92 1.25 -7.84
C LEU A 48 -18.93 1.49 -6.32
N PHE A 49 -19.26 2.71 -5.89
CA PHE A 49 -19.31 3.10 -4.48
C PHE A 49 -20.58 3.91 -4.15
N PRO A 50 -21.66 3.23 -3.71
CA PRO A 50 -22.99 3.83 -3.55
C PRO A 50 -23.06 5.06 -2.63
N PRO A 51 -22.37 5.12 -1.46
CA PRO A 51 -22.46 6.28 -0.58
C PRO A 51 -21.93 7.58 -1.21
N LEU A 52 -20.81 7.51 -1.92
CA LEU A 52 -20.22 8.68 -2.60
C LEU A 52 -21.07 9.09 -3.80
N GLN A 53 -21.54 8.11 -4.57
CA GLN A 53 -22.41 8.36 -5.73
C GLN A 53 -23.68 9.11 -5.31
N ALA A 54 -24.31 8.69 -4.20
CA ALA A 54 -25.48 9.38 -3.64
C ALA A 54 -25.18 10.80 -3.16
N ALA A 55 -24.01 11.03 -2.54
CA ALA A 55 -23.58 12.35 -2.10
C ALA A 55 -23.35 13.31 -3.29
N ILE A 56 -22.74 12.82 -4.38
CA ILE A 56 -22.51 13.58 -5.61
C ILE A 56 -23.84 13.87 -6.34
N ALA A 57 -24.77 12.91 -6.38
CA ALA A 57 -26.11 13.12 -6.94
C ALA A 57 -26.88 14.23 -6.19
N SER A 58 -26.75 14.26 -4.87
CA SER A 58 -27.32 15.31 -4.04
C SER A 58 -26.68 16.67 -4.34
N LEU A 59 -25.35 16.72 -4.52
CA LEU A 59 -24.62 17.93 -4.90
C LEU A 59 -24.99 18.44 -6.30
N LEU A 60 -25.21 17.54 -7.27
CA LEU A 60 -25.71 17.87 -8.61
C LEU A 60 -27.04 18.64 -8.53
N THR A 61 -27.96 18.16 -7.67
CA THR A 61 -29.25 18.82 -7.44
C THR A 61 -29.07 20.24 -6.88
N CYS A 62 -28.09 20.46 -5.99
CA CYS A 62 -27.77 21.81 -5.48
C CYS A 62 -27.21 22.73 -6.57
N VAL A 63 -26.36 22.22 -7.46
CA VAL A 63 -25.77 23.01 -8.57
C VAL A 63 -26.82 23.37 -9.62
N GLU A 64 -27.78 22.48 -9.90
CA GLU A 64 -28.88 22.77 -10.83
C GLU A 64 -29.86 23.81 -10.26
N ARG A 65 -29.89 23.98 -8.94
CA ARG A 65 -30.74 24.97 -8.23
C ARG A 65 -30.12 26.35 -8.07
N THR A 66 -28.84 26.52 -8.39
CA THR A 66 -28.11 27.78 -8.16
C THR A 66 -28.21 28.72 -9.36
N GLU A 67 -28.77 29.91 -9.12
CA GLU A 67 -28.68 31.04 -10.06
C GLU A 67 -27.52 31.95 -9.64
N LEU A 68 -26.41 31.91 -10.38
CA LEU A 68 -25.19 32.64 -10.01
C LEU A 68 -25.17 34.06 -10.58
N GLY A 69 -24.82 35.03 -9.74
CA GLY A 69 -24.42 36.38 -10.18
C GLY A 69 -23.06 36.37 -10.90
N SER A 70 -22.84 37.37 -11.77
CA SER A 70 -21.61 37.47 -12.59
C SER A 70 -20.29 37.52 -11.78
N LYS A 71 -20.36 37.94 -10.51
CA LYS A 71 -19.23 38.09 -9.57
C LYS A 71 -18.49 36.78 -9.29
N HIS A 72 -19.19 35.65 -9.24
CA HIS A 72 -18.64 34.37 -8.74
C HIS A 72 -18.36 33.34 -9.84
N ARG A 73 -18.51 33.75 -11.10
CA ARG A 73 -18.43 32.89 -12.29
C ARG A 73 -17.06 32.27 -12.52
N LYS A 74 -15.98 33.02 -12.29
CA LYS A 74 -14.61 32.54 -12.52
C LYS A 74 -14.28 31.43 -11.53
N GLU A 75 -14.57 31.65 -10.26
CA GLU A 75 -14.32 30.67 -9.19
C GLU A 75 -15.11 29.38 -9.40
N PHE A 76 -16.37 29.47 -9.84
CA PHE A 76 -17.17 28.28 -10.16
C PHE A 76 -16.58 27.46 -11.31
N LYS A 77 -16.02 28.12 -12.33
CA LYS A 77 -15.31 27.43 -13.42
C LYS A 77 -14.00 26.80 -12.96
N ASP A 78 -13.28 27.45 -12.05
CA ASP A 78 -12.04 26.94 -11.49
C ASP A 78 -12.31 25.70 -10.65
N LEU A 79 -13.39 25.72 -9.87
CA LEU A 79 -13.91 24.60 -9.11
C LEU A 79 -14.29 23.40 -9.99
N ALA A 80 -15.02 23.65 -11.08
CA ALA A 80 -15.41 22.61 -12.02
C ALA A 80 -14.20 21.93 -12.68
N ARG A 81 -13.13 22.70 -12.97
CA ARG A 81 -11.87 22.15 -13.50
C ARG A 81 -11.17 21.25 -12.49
N LYS A 82 -11.15 21.63 -11.21
CA LYS A 82 -10.62 20.80 -10.12
C LYS A 82 -11.38 19.48 -10.01
N LEU A 83 -12.71 19.53 -9.95
CA LEU A 83 -13.58 18.34 -9.89
C LEU A 83 -13.44 17.40 -11.09
N THR A 84 -13.28 17.95 -12.29
CA THR A 84 -13.04 17.16 -13.50
C THR A 84 -11.70 16.40 -13.42
N SER A 85 -10.67 17.03 -12.85
CA SER A 85 -9.36 16.41 -12.68
C SER A 85 -9.40 15.27 -11.66
N LEU A 86 -10.17 15.47 -10.58
CA LEU A 86 -10.44 14.46 -9.55
C LEU A 86 -11.19 13.25 -10.10
N SER A 87 -12.23 13.46 -10.92
CA SER A 87 -12.98 12.38 -11.58
C SER A 87 -12.06 11.46 -12.40
N LYS A 88 -11.18 12.04 -13.22
CA LYS A 88 -10.22 11.26 -14.03
C LYS A 88 -9.25 10.45 -13.17
N LEU A 89 -8.89 10.96 -12.00
CA LEU A 89 -7.99 10.26 -11.07
C LEU A 89 -8.71 9.10 -10.37
N LEU A 90 -9.93 9.33 -9.87
CA LEU A 90 -10.79 8.29 -9.29
C LEU A 90 -11.07 7.15 -10.26
N GLU A 91 -11.36 7.47 -11.53
CA GLU A 91 -11.61 6.48 -12.57
C GLU A 91 -10.41 5.55 -12.79
N ARG A 92 -9.18 6.10 -12.81
CA ARG A 92 -7.95 5.30 -12.92
C ARG A 92 -7.72 4.41 -11.70
N HIS A 93 -8.02 4.91 -10.51
CA HIS A 93 -7.79 4.19 -9.25
C HIS A 93 -8.79 3.05 -9.04
N ILE A 94 -10.07 3.28 -9.32
CA ILE A 94 -11.10 2.25 -9.20
C ILE A 94 -10.82 1.11 -10.20
N LYS A 95 -10.33 1.41 -11.40
CA LYS A 95 -9.94 0.39 -12.40
C LYS A 95 -8.73 -0.46 -12.00
N THR A 96 -7.91 0.00 -11.06
CA THR A 96 -6.62 -0.63 -10.74
C THR A 96 -6.56 -1.31 -9.37
N SER A 97 -7.60 -1.18 -8.53
CA SER A 97 -7.52 -1.56 -7.11
C SER A 97 -8.67 -2.47 -6.63
N GLN A 98 -8.35 -3.43 -5.76
CA GLN A 98 -9.27 -4.27 -4.98
C GLN A 98 -8.99 -4.17 -3.46
N SER A 99 -8.67 -2.97 -2.96
CA SER A 99 -8.20 -2.76 -1.57
C SER A 99 -9.33 -2.36 -0.63
N THR A 100 -9.41 -3.01 0.53
CA THR A 100 -10.34 -2.71 1.63
C THR A 100 -10.26 -1.26 2.12
N HIS A 101 -9.08 -0.64 2.00
CA HIS A 101 -8.83 0.73 2.45
C HIS A 101 -9.43 1.80 1.54
N VAL A 102 -9.64 1.48 0.25
CA VAL A 102 -10.35 2.38 -0.67
C VAL A 102 -11.81 2.55 -0.22
N SER A 103 -12.42 1.53 0.39
CA SER A 103 -13.78 1.59 0.91
C SER A 103 -13.93 2.59 2.06
N GLU A 104 -13.10 2.47 3.11
CA GLU A 104 -13.13 3.37 4.28
C GLU A 104 -12.85 4.84 3.89
N PHE A 105 -11.96 5.04 2.91
CA PHE A 105 -11.69 6.35 2.32
C PHE A 105 -12.92 6.96 1.65
N LEU A 106 -13.58 6.20 0.77
CA LEU A 106 -14.75 6.68 0.03
C LEU A 106 -15.94 6.93 0.98
N GLU A 107 -16.04 6.21 2.11
CA GLU A 107 -17.05 6.43 3.15
C GLU A 107 -16.90 7.80 3.84
N ARG A 108 -15.69 8.14 4.28
CA ARG A 108 -15.41 9.45 4.89
C ARG A 108 -15.67 10.61 3.92
N LEU A 109 -15.31 10.40 2.65
CA LEU A 109 -15.55 11.38 1.61
C LEU A 109 -17.05 11.59 1.38
N ALA A 110 -17.82 10.50 1.27
CA ALA A 110 -19.27 10.56 1.11
C ALA A 110 -19.95 11.31 2.28
N ALA A 111 -19.53 11.05 3.51
CA ALA A 111 -20.06 11.73 4.69
C ALA A 111 -19.80 13.24 4.66
N SER A 112 -18.57 13.65 4.33
CA SER A 112 -18.17 15.07 4.30
C SER A 112 -18.86 15.83 3.16
N VAL A 113 -18.97 15.23 1.97
CA VAL A 113 -19.73 15.83 0.84
C VAL A 113 -21.19 15.99 1.22
N LYS A 114 -21.79 14.98 1.86
CA LYS A 114 -23.19 15.02 2.30
C LYS A 114 -23.44 16.13 3.32
N GLU A 115 -22.54 16.34 4.28
CA GLU A 115 -22.62 17.43 5.24
C GLU A 115 -22.66 18.80 4.54
N GLN A 116 -21.73 19.04 3.60
CA GLN A 116 -21.68 20.31 2.86
C GLN A 116 -22.90 20.51 1.96
N VAL A 117 -23.40 19.45 1.31
CA VAL A 117 -24.65 19.48 0.54
C VAL A 117 -25.84 19.91 1.40
N THR A 118 -25.89 19.44 2.65
CA THR A 118 -26.96 19.78 3.59
C THR A 118 -26.90 21.27 3.95
N ASN A 119 -25.70 21.82 4.18
CA ASN A 119 -25.47 23.24 4.45
C ASN A 119 -25.77 24.15 3.23
N ILE A 120 -25.44 23.71 2.02
CA ILE A 120 -25.74 24.45 0.80
C ILE A 120 -27.26 24.49 0.56
N SER A 121 -27.93 23.36 0.73
CA SER A 121 -29.37 23.25 0.46
C SER A 121 -30.21 24.13 1.39
N SER A 122 -29.91 24.13 2.70
CA SER A 122 -30.64 24.95 3.68
C SER A 122 -30.53 26.46 3.41
N ARG A 123 -29.36 26.91 2.94
CA ARG A 123 -29.13 28.31 2.55
C ARG A 123 -29.84 28.67 1.26
N GLN A 124 -29.84 27.78 0.26
CA GLN A 124 -30.59 27.99 -1.00
C GLN A 124 -32.10 28.17 -0.76
N ASP A 125 -32.67 27.42 0.19
CA ASP A 125 -34.08 27.55 0.57
C ASP A 125 -34.38 28.90 1.25
N THR A 126 -33.42 29.42 2.02
CA THR A 126 -33.51 30.73 2.70
C THR A 126 -33.45 31.90 1.71
N VAL A 127 -32.56 31.83 0.71
CA VAL A 127 -32.47 32.83 -0.38
C VAL A 127 -33.80 32.94 -1.15
N ARG A 128 -34.44 31.80 -1.43
CA ARG A 128 -35.74 31.75 -2.14
C ARG A 128 -36.90 32.30 -1.32
N ALA A 129 -36.80 32.32 0.00
CA ALA A 129 -37.80 32.91 0.89
C ALA A 129 -37.83 34.46 0.84
N GLY A 130 -36.89 35.11 0.14
CA GLY A 130 -37.01 36.51 -0.28
C GLY A 130 -36.39 37.56 0.66
N HIS A 131 -35.55 37.16 1.62
CA HIS A 131 -34.88 38.10 2.53
C HIS A 131 -33.66 38.77 1.86
N LEU A 132 -33.86 39.92 1.20
CA LEU A 132 -32.86 40.56 0.32
C LEU A 132 -31.46 40.79 0.92
N ARG A 133 -31.36 41.17 2.20
CA ARG A 133 -30.08 41.43 2.89
C ARG A 133 -29.38 40.13 3.33
N GLN A 134 -30.16 39.08 3.57
CA GLN A 134 -29.69 37.75 3.93
C GLN A 134 -29.27 36.96 2.68
N ALA A 135 -29.98 37.16 1.57
CA ALA A 135 -29.69 36.54 0.27
C ALA A 135 -28.27 36.81 -0.25
N MET A 136 -27.75 38.03 -0.08
CA MET A 136 -26.37 38.36 -0.48
C MET A 136 -25.31 37.66 0.38
N GLN A 137 -25.58 37.50 1.68
CA GLN A 137 -24.67 36.82 2.61
C GLN A 137 -24.75 35.30 2.43
N ASP A 138 -25.94 34.77 2.17
CA ASP A 138 -26.18 33.37 1.83
C ASP A 138 -25.50 32.96 0.51
N GLU A 139 -25.42 33.85 -0.49
CA GLU A 139 -24.67 33.59 -1.75
C GLU A 139 -23.16 33.39 -1.51
N ASP A 140 -22.52 34.27 -0.73
CA ASP A 140 -21.09 34.15 -0.40
C ASP A 140 -20.85 32.89 0.48
N GLU A 141 -21.78 32.58 1.38
CA GLU A 141 -21.74 31.38 2.22
C GLU A 141 -21.98 30.05 1.45
N ILE A 142 -22.78 30.08 0.37
CA ILE A 142 -22.95 28.96 -0.57
C ILE A 142 -21.64 28.70 -1.33
N LEU A 143 -20.97 29.77 -1.77
CA LEU A 143 -19.67 29.67 -2.44
C LEU A 143 -18.57 29.16 -1.53
N ASP A 144 -18.54 29.58 -0.27
CA ASP A 144 -17.63 29.02 0.71
C ASP A 144 -17.90 27.53 0.97
N GLY A 145 -19.17 27.10 0.94
CA GLY A 145 -19.52 25.67 0.95
C GLY A 145 -18.92 24.92 -0.24
N TYR A 146 -19.03 25.48 -1.44
CA TYR A 146 -18.42 24.92 -2.64
C TYR A 146 -16.87 24.92 -2.61
N ARG A 147 -16.23 25.97 -2.07
CA ARG A 147 -14.77 26.04 -1.87
C ARG A 147 -14.30 24.95 -0.91
N ARG A 148 -14.97 24.80 0.24
CA ARG A 148 -14.67 23.75 1.22
C ARG A 148 -14.80 22.36 0.61
N ILE A 149 -15.82 22.11 -0.22
CA ILE A 149 -15.94 20.83 -0.94
C ILE A 149 -14.71 20.57 -1.82
N ALA A 150 -14.19 21.56 -2.55
CA ALA A 150 -13.00 21.34 -3.38
C ALA A 150 -11.70 21.23 -2.59
N GLU A 151 -11.54 21.98 -1.49
CA GLU A 151 -10.39 21.85 -0.59
C GLU A 151 -10.32 20.46 0.03
N ILE A 152 -11.46 19.96 0.55
CA ILE A 152 -11.60 18.59 1.07
C ILE A 152 -11.21 17.57 0.00
N LEU A 153 -11.66 17.76 -1.24
CA LEU A 153 -11.34 16.85 -2.33
C LEU A 153 -9.86 16.90 -2.75
N GLU A 154 -9.20 18.06 -2.69
CA GLU A 154 -7.77 18.22 -3.01
C GLU A 154 -6.85 17.64 -1.91
N GLU A 155 -7.15 17.91 -0.63
CA GLU A 155 -6.41 17.34 0.50
C GLU A 155 -6.49 15.81 0.50
N LEU A 156 -7.68 15.27 0.28
CA LEU A 156 -7.93 13.83 0.22
C LEU A 156 -7.32 13.15 -1.01
N GLN A 157 -7.21 13.85 -2.16
CA GLN A 157 -6.51 13.34 -3.35
C GLN A 157 -5.01 13.19 -3.11
N THR A 158 -4.41 14.11 -2.37
CA THR A 158 -3.00 14.07 -2.00
C THR A 158 -2.74 12.90 -1.03
N GLU A 159 -3.62 12.72 -0.05
CA GLU A 159 -3.55 11.61 0.92
C GLU A 159 -3.73 10.23 0.24
N ALA A 160 -4.71 10.09 -0.66
CA ALA A 160 -4.96 8.86 -1.40
C ALA A 160 -3.80 8.50 -2.35
N SER A 161 -3.24 9.51 -3.01
CA SER A 161 -2.08 9.32 -3.89
C SER A 161 -0.86 8.83 -3.10
N LEU A 162 -0.51 9.49 -1.99
CA LEU A 162 0.61 9.11 -1.12
C LEU A 162 0.45 7.71 -0.52
N LYS A 163 -0.75 7.35 -0.06
CA LYS A 163 -1.00 6.01 0.48
C LYS A 163 -0.92 4.92 -0.59
N MET A 164 -1.24 5.24 -1.85
CA MET A 164 -1.12 4.29 -2.94
C MET A 164 0.32 4.06 -3.40
N TRP A 165 1.15 5.11 -3.39
CA TRP A 165 2.60 4.98 -3.57
C TRP A 165 3.19 4.05 -2.51
N ASN A 166 2.80 4.20 -1.24
CA ASN A 166 3.25 3.30 -0.17
C ASN A 166 2.84 1.83 -0.43
N ILE A 167 1.63 1.57 -0.93
CA ILE A 167 1.20 0.20 -1.25
C ILE A 167 2.02 -0.38 -2.40
N ALA A 168 2.22 0.38 -3.48
CA ALA A 168 3.01 -0.05 -4.63
C ALA A 168 4.47 -0.33 -4.24
N GLU A 169 5.07 0.55 -3.44
CA GLU A 169 6.41 0.38 -2.88
C GLU A 169 6.50 -0.86 -1.99
N GLN A 170 5.51 -1.12 -1.13
CA GLN A 170 5.46 -2.33 -0.31
C GLN A 170 5.34 -3.61 -1.14
N GLN A 171 4.56 -3.59 -2.24
CA GLN A 171 4.46 -4.73 -3.15
C GLN A 171 5.77 -5.00 -3.89
N LEU A 172 6.41 -3.95 -4.41
CA LEU A 172 7.72 -4.06 -5.05
C LEU A 172 8.77 -4.60 -4.07
N ALA A 173 8.80 -4.06 -2.84
CA ALA A 173 9.66 -4.54 -1.78
C ALA A 173 9.42 -6.02 -1.45
N ASN A 174 8.15 -6.46 -1.37
CA ASN A 174 7.82 -7.86 -1.15
C ASN A 174 8.23 -8.74 -2.34
N SER A 175 8.17 -8.22 -3.57
CA SER A 175 8.62 -8.93 -4.77
C SER A 175 10.14 -9.13 -4.76
N HIS A 176 10.93 -8.09 -4.45
CA HIS A 176 12.38 -8.21 -4.28
C HIS A 176 12.75 -9.19 -3.17
N LEU A 177 12.06 -9.16 -2.02
CA LEU A 177 12.33 -10.15 -0.97
C LEU A 177 11.99 -11.58 -1.40
N LYS A 178 10.95 -11.78 -2.22
CA LYS A 178 10.61 -13.10 -2.76
C LYS A 178 11.60 -13.60 -3.80
N SER A 179 12.31 -12.72 -4.52
CA SER A 179 13.32 -13.15 -5.51
C SER A 179 14.51 -13.87 -4.86
N LEU A 180 14.73 -13.67 -3.56
CA LEU A 180 15.68 -14.45 -2.76
C LEU A 180 15.35 -15.95 -2.69
N SER A 181 14.13 -16.36 -3.11
CA SER A 181 13.65 -17.75 -3.09
C SER A 181 13.80 -18.41 -1.71
N PRO A 182 13.26 -17.84 -0.62
CA PRO A 182 13.46 -18.36 0.73
C PRO A 182 12.81 -19.74 0.92
N VAL A 183 13.49 -20.62 1.66
CA VAL A 183 12.99 -21.96 1.98
C VAL A 183 12.14 -21.89 3.25
N HIS A 184 10.83 -21.73 3.08
CA HIS A 184 9.89 -21.64 4.22
C HIS A 184 9.86 -22.91 5.08
N LEU A 185 10.12 -24.08 4.49
CA LEU A 185 10.18 -25.37 5.19
C LEU A 185 11.36 -25.49 6.16
N ALA A 186 12.40 -24.64 6.01
CA ALA A 186 13.56 -24.65 6.89
C ALA A 186 13.32 -23.91 8.22
N ALA A 187 12.20 -23.18 8.36
CA ALA A 187 11.86 -22.55 9.64
C ALA A 187 11.65 -23.58 10.74
N TYR A 188 12.01 -23.24 11.98
CA TYR A 188 11.92 -24.17 13.12
C TYR A 188 10.49 -24.71 13.33
N ASN A 189 9.47 -23.91 13.01
CA ASN A 189 8.05 -24.20 13.18
C ASN A 189 7.32 -24.41 11.84
N SER A 190 8.02 -24.85 10.80
CA SER A 190 7.39 -25.20 9.52
C SER A 190 6.54 -26.47 9.63
N SER A 191 5.68 -26.73 8.64
CA SER A 191 4.94 -28.01 8.54
C SER A 191 5.87 -29.22 8.51
N LEU A 192 7.04 -29.10 7.84
CA LEU A 192 8.06 -30.15 7.82
C LEU A 192 8.57 -30.50 9.22
N SER A 193 8.56 -29.55 10.16
CA SER A 193 8.89 -29.82 11.56
C SER A 193 7.99 -30.90 12.17
N GLU A 194 6.70 -30.91 11.82
CA GLU A 194 5.74 -31.91 12.29
C GLU A 194 5.98 -33.26 11.60
N ASP A 195 6.20 -33.25 10.29
CA ASP A 195 6.46 -34.46 9.49
C ASP A 195 7.73 -35.20 9.96
N VAL A 196 8.78 -34.47 10.33
CA VAL A 196 10.02 -35.03 10.88
C VAL A 196 10.01 -35.15 12.41
N ASN A 197 8.86 -34.91 13.05
CA ASN A 197 8.62 -35.05 14.49
C ASN A 197 9.61 -34.27 15.38
N ARG A 198 10.02 -33.08 14.94
CA ARG A 198 10.80 -32.14 15.77
C ARG A 198 9.89 -31.60 16.87
N ARG A 199 10.34 -31.77 18.11
CA ARG A 199 9.60 -31.36 19.31
C ARG A 199 10.52 -30.60 20.25
N ALA A 200 9.91 -29.81 21.12
CA ALA A 200 10.61 -29.19 22.23
C ALA A 200 11.11 -30.26 23.22
N CYS A 201 12.16 -29.91 23.97
CA CYS A 201 12.60 -30.65 25.14
C CYS A 201 11.43 -30.90 26.09
N THR A 202 11.42 -32.08 26.71
CA THR A 202 10.53 -32.39 27.82
C THR A 202 10.77 -31.39 28.96
N GLU A 203 9.71 -30.95 29.60
CA GLU A 203 9.78 -30.04 30.74
C GLU A 203 10.72 -30.57 31.83
N GLY A 204 11.52 -29.69 32.43
CA GLY A 204 12.52 -30.04 33.44
C GLY A 204 13.79 -30.73 32.90
N THR A 205 13.90 -30.97 31.59
CA THR A 205 15.11 -31.53 30.97
C THR A 205 15.96 -30.47 30.28
N ARG A 206 17.26 -30.72 30.12
CA ARG A 206 18.21 -29.83 29.43
C ARG A 206 18.23 -28.38 29.97
N VAL A 207 17.82 -28.19 31.22
CA VAL A 207 17.67 -26.87 31.86
C VAL A 207 18.99 -26.11 31.82
N ASN A 208 20.09 -26.72 32.25
CA ASN A 208 21.38 -26.03 32.35
C ASN A 208 21.84 -25.42 31.01
N ILE A 209 21.79 -26.19 29.91
CA ILE A 209 22.21 -25.70 28.60
C ILE A 209 21.23 -24.66 28.02
N LEU A 210 19.92 -24.81 28.27
CA LEU A 210 18.95 -23.80 27.87
C LEU A 210 19.15 -22.50 28.65
N THR A 211 19.48 -22.57 29.93
CA THR A 211 19.82 -21.40 30.75
C THR A 211 21.08 -20.71 30.24
N GLU A 212 22.11 -21.48 29.91
CA GLU A 212 23.36 -20.97 29.32
C GLU A 212 23.09 -20.26 27.99
N LEU A 213 22.34 -20.88 27.07
CA LEU A 213 21.96 -20.28 25.79
C LEU A 213 21.17 -18.97 25.97
N ASN A 214 20.27 -18.93 26.95
CA ASN A 214 19.49 -17.74 27.26
C ASN A 214 20.37 -16.60 27.80
N GLN A 215 21.30 -16.90 28.71
CA GLN A 215 22.25 -15.92 29.24
C GLN A 215 23.16 -15.40 28.13
N TRP A 216 23.70 -16.31 27.30
CA TRP A 216 24.51 -15.98 26.15
C TRP A 216 23.80 -15.01 25.18
N SER A 217 22.52 -15.27 24.89
CA SER A 217 21.77 -14.48 23.89
C SER A 217 21.51 -13.01 24.24
N VAL A 218 21.60 -12.65 25.52
CA VAL A 218 21.30 -11.30 26.00
C VAL A 218 22.52 -10.54 26.51
N ASP A 219 23.67 -11.23 26.64
CA ASP A 219 24.90 -10.65 27.16
C ASP A 219 25.78 -10.13 26.02
N PRO A 220 25.92 -8.79 25.86
CA PRO A 220 26.71 -8.20 24.77
C PRO A 220 28.22 -8.41 24.94
N THR A 221 28.67 -8.93 26.08
CA THR A 221 30.09 -9.25 26.33
C THR A 221 30.47 -10.65 25.83
N GLN A 222 29.48 -11.49 25.52
CA GLN A 222 29.70 -12.83 25.00
C GLN A 222 30.08 -12.83 23.52
N PRO A 223 30.75 -13.89 23.03
CA PRO A 223 30.98 -14.07 21.60
C PRO A 223 29.67 -14.10 20.80
N ASN A 224 29.67 -13.53 19.59
CA ASN A 224 28.48 -13.49 18.73
C ASN A 224 28.02 -14.85 18.18
N VAL A 225 28.79 -15.93 18.43
CA VAL A 225 28.50 -17.28 17.95
C VAL A 225 28.57 -18.26 19.11
N PHE A 226 27.48 -19.00 19.32
CA PHE A 226 27.44 -20.17 20.20
C PHE A 226 27.46 -21.44 19.36
N TRP A 227 28.46 -22.30 19.56
CA TRP A 227 28.59 -23.56 18.84
C TRP A 227 28.22 -24.75 19.73
N MET A 228 27.02 -25.29 19.55
CA MET A 228 26.57 -26.49 20.26
C MET A 228 26.98 -27.75 19.51
N ASN A 229 27.97 -28.48 20.03
CA ASN A 229 28.40 -29.77 19.52
C ASN A 229 28.05 -30.92 20.48
N GLY A 230 28.14 -32.16 19.99
CA GLY A 230 27.85 -33.35 20.79
C GLY A 230 27.57 -34.56 19.91
N MET A 231 27.58 -35.75 20.51
CA MET A 231 27.35 -37.01 19.80
C MET A 231 25.99 -37.03 19.08
N ALA A 232 25.87 -37.85 18.05
CA ALA A 232 24.57 -38.10 17.41
C ALA A 232 23.57 -38.63 18.45
N GLY A 233 22.30 -38.23 18.33
CA GLY A 233 21.25 -38.68 19.24
C GLY A 233 21.19 -38.00 20.62
N THR A 234 22.09 -37.05 20.94
CA THR A 234 22.03 -36.35 22.25
C THR A 234 20.93 -35.27 22.35
N GLY A 235 20.10 -35.09 21.33
CA GLY A 235 18.98 -34.15 21.34
C GLY A 235 19.34 -32.70 21.02
N LYS A 236 20.44 -32.46 20.27
CA LYS A 236 20.86 -31.10 19.85
C LYS A 236 19.76 -30.34 19.11
N THR A 237 19.16 -30.96 18.08
CA THR A 237 18.01 -30.39 17.35
C THR A 237 16.83 -30.08 18.25
N THR A 238 16.55 -30.93 19.24
CA THR A 238 15.50 -30.72 20.25
C THR A 238 15.80 -29.48 21.11
N ILE A 239 17.05 -29.31 21.54
CA ILE A 239 17.50 -28.11 22.28
C ILE A 239 17.40 -26.86 21.40
N ALA A 240 17.89 -26.93 20.15
CA ALA A 240 17.82 -25.82 19.20
C ALA A 240 16.37 -25.41 18.90
N TYR A 241 15.46 -26.38 18.76
CA TYR A 241 14.03 -26.13 18.59
C TYR A 241 13.43 -25.42 19.81
N THR A 242 13.67 -25.92 21.02
CA THR A 242 13.19 -25.29 22.26
C THR A 242 13.73 -23.86 22.39
N PHE A 243 15.00 -23.67 22.10
CA PHE A 243 15.62 -22.35 22.17
C PHE A 243 15.05 -21.39 21.13
N ALA A 244 14.89 -21.81 19.87
CA ALA A 244 14.24 -21.01 18.83
C ALA A 244 12.80 -20.64 19.21
N LYS A 245 12.03 -21.57 19.78
CA LYS A 245 10.68 -21.30 20.31
C LYS A 245 10.71 -20.23 21.41
N SER A 246 11.60 -20.35 22.39
CA SER A 246 11.75 -19.37 23.48
C SER A 246 12.20 -17.99 22.98
N LEU A 247 13.07 -17.94 21.97
CA LEU A 247 13.47 -16.69 21.31
C LEU A 247 12.29 -16.04 20.58
N ARG A 248 11.45 -16.83 19.89
CA ARG A 248 10.25 -16.33 19.22
C ARG A 248 9.27 -15.72 20.23
N GLU A 249 9.00 -16.41 21.33
CA GLU A 249 8.09 -15.96 22.39
C GLU A 249 8.51 -14.63 23.01
N ARG A 250 9.82 -14.35 23.07
CA ARG A 250 10.38 -13.08 23.58
C ARG A 250 10.64 -12.03 22.50
N GLY A 251 10.29 -12.29 21.24
CA GLY A 251 10.54 -11.37 20.12
C GLY A 251 12.02 -11.24 19.72
N ALA A 252 12.87 -12.18 20.13
CA ALA A 252 14.32 -12.17 19.91
C ALA A 252 14.79 -13.08 18.75
N LEU A 253 13.91 -13.93 18.20
CA LEU A 253 14.25 -14.79 17.06
C LEU A 253 14.25 -13.97 15.76
N GLY A 254 15.44 -13.70 15.21
CA GLY A 254 15.59 -13.02 13.92
C GLY A 254 15.37 -13.95 12.74
N ALA A 255 15.97 -15.13 12.79
CA ALA A 255 15.80 -16.16 11.76
C ALA A 255 16.08 -17.56 12.31
N SER A 256 15.55 -18.57 11.63
CA SER A 256 15.88 -19.97 11.87
C SER A 256 16.03 -20.74 10.56
N PHE A 257 17.01 -21.64 10.50
CA PHE A 257 17.19 -22.58 9.40
C PHE A 257 17.58 -23.95 9.95
N PHE A 258 16.70 -24.94 9.79
CA PHE A 258 16.91 -26.30 10.27
C PHE A 258 17.17 -27.22 9.07
N CYS A 259 18.45 -27.50 8.81
CA CYS A 259 18.86 -28.40 7.74
C CYS A 259 18.18 -29.78 7.94
N THR A 260 17.80 -30.44 6.85
CA THR A 260 17.38 -31.84 6.90
C THR A 260 17.51 -32.53 5.57
N ARG A 261 17.95 -33.80 5.59
CA ARG A 261 18.03 -34.66 4.40
C ARG A 261 16.68 -35.05 3.79
N THR A 262 15.57 -34.81 4.49
CA THR A 262 14.22 -35.16 4.01
C THR A 262 13.67 -34.16 2.98
N SER A 263 14.30 -32.99 2.82
CA SER A 263 13.93 -31.98 1.83
C SER A 263 15.16 -31.50 1.06
N ASN A 264 15.07 -31.50 -0.27
CA ASN A 264 16.15 -31.02 -1.14
C ASN A 264 16.50 -29.55 -0.90
N GLU A 265 15.49 -28.73 -0.61
CA GLU A 265 15.65 -27.31 -0.36
C GLU A 265 16.29 -27.05 1.01
N CYS A 266 15.90 -27.85 2.02
CA CYS A 266 16.45 -27.73 3.38
C CYS A 266 17.85 -28.33 3.53
N GLN A 267 18.29 -29.19 2.62
CA GLN A 267 19.68 -29.70 2.60
C GLN A 267 20.62 -28.86 1.73
N ASP A 268 20.14 -27.90 0.94
CA ASP A 268 21.03 -27.08 0.10
C ASP A 268 21.62 -25.92 0.88
N VAL A 269 22.95 -25.94 1.09
CA VAL A 269 23.67 -24.90 1.83
C VAL A 269 23.53 -23.51 1.19
N ARG A 270 23.29 -23.43 -0.12
CA ARG A 270 23.08 -22.16 -0.85
C ARG A 270 21.79 -21.45 -0.45
N GLN A 271 20.84 -22.19 0.16
CA GLN A 271 19.56 -21.64 0.59
C GLN A 271 19.60 -20.98 1.96
N ILE A 272 20.66 -21.21 2.75
CA ILE A 272 20.76 -20.73 4.13
C ILE A 272 20.77 -19.19 4.16
N ILE A 273 21.68 -18.56 3.43
CA ILE A 273 21.87 -17.10 3.49
C ILE A 273 20.68 -16.33 2.93
N PRO A 274 20.14 -16.64 1.73
CA PRO A 274 18.96 -15.95 1.19
C PRO A 274 17.74 -16.10 2.11
N THR A 275 17.56 -17.28 2.71
CA THR A 275 16.46 -17.56 3.63
C THR A 275 16.61 -16.78 4.94
N ILE A 276 17.82 -16.70 5.51
CA ILE A 276 18.08 -15.89 6.72
C ILE A 276 17.86 -14.40 6.41
N ALA A 277 18.40 -13.87 5.31
CA ALA A 277 18.23 -12.48 4.92
C ALA A 277 16.75 -12.11 4.76
N TYR A 278 15.98 -12.98 4.08
CA TYR A 278 14.54 -12.83 3.98
C TYR A 278 13.86 -12.77 5.37
N GLN A 279 14.15 -13.72 6.26
CA GLN A 279 13.55 -13.77 7.60
C GLN A 279 13.90 -12.52 8.43
N LEU A 280 15.15 -12.06 8.40
CA LEU A 280 15.58 -10.83 9.07
C LEU A 280 14.83 -9.61 8.54
N ALA A 281 14.69 -9.48 7.22
CA ALA A 281 13.95 -8.38 6.58
C ALA A 281 12.44 -8.38 6.89
N ARG A 282 11.87 -9.52 7.31
CA ARG A 282 10.48 -9.57 7.78
C ARG A 282 10.30 -9.05 9.21
N HIS A 283 11.35 -9.11 10.03
CA HIS A 283 11.28 -8.77 11.46
C HIS A 283 11.95 -7.43 11.79
N TRP A 284 12.87 -6.96 10.95
CA TRP A 284 13.68 -5.78 11.20
C TRP A 284 13.56 -4.76 10.06
N PRO A 285 12.70 -3.73 10.20
CA PRO A 285 12.39 -2.77 9.14
C PRO A 285 13.61 -2.00 8.59
N SER A 286 14.54 -1.59 9.46
CA SER A 286 15.75 -0.88 9.02
C SER A 286 16.63 -1.78 8.16
N PHE A 287 16.84 -3.03 8.58
CA PHE A 287 17.58 -4.02 7.78
C PHE A 287 16.87 -4.30 6.45
N ARG A 288 15.53 -4.41 6.45
CA ARG A 288 14.74 -4.56 5.22
C ARG A 288 15.04 -3.45 4.22
N SER A 289 15.00 -2.18 4.65
CA SER A 289 15.29 -1.04 3.77
C SER A 289 16.70 -1.11 3.19
N ALA A 290 17.70 -1.41 4.03
CA ALA A 290 19.09 -1.53 3.59
C ALA A 290 19.30 -2.70 2.60
N LEU A 291 18.61 -3.82 2.81
CA LEU A 291 18.64 -5.00 1.93
C LEU A 291 17.98 -4.73 0.58
N LEU A 292 16.83 -4.06 0.56
CA LEU A 292 16.11 -3.74 -0.68
C LEU A 292 16.95 -2.91 -1.64
N GLY A 293 17.68 -1.91 -1.15
CA GLY A 293 18.58 -1.11 -1.98
C GLY A 293 19.74 -1.92 -2.57
N ILE A 294 20.12 -3.05 -1.97
CA ILE A 294 21.11 -3.97 -2.55
C ILE A 294 20.46 -4.83 -3.63
N LEU A 295 19.27 -5.38 -3.38
CA LEU A 295 18.54 -6.19 -4.35
C LEU A 295 18.13 -5.41 -5.61
N GLU A 296 17.91 -4.12 -5.50
CA GLU A 296 17.68 -3.22 -6.63
C GLU A 296 18.91 -3.06 -7.53
N GLN A 297 20.11 -3.05 -6.93
CA GLN A 297 21.37 -2.90 -7.65
C GLN A 297 21.90 -4.24 -8.18
N GLU A 298 21.62 -5.33 -7.47
CA GLU A 298 22.10 -6.69 -7.77
C GLU A 298 20.95 -7.71 -7.70
N PRO A 299 20.08 -7.79 -8.72
CA PRO A 299 18.90 -8.66 -8.72
C PRO A 299 19.20 -10.17 -8.69
N GLU A 300 20.44 -10.56 -8.97
CA GLU A 300 20.90 -11.95 -9.08
C GLU A 300 21.86 -12.36 -7.94
N ILE A 301 21.99 -11.56 -6.88
CA ILE A 301 22.92 -11.83 -5.77
C ILE A 301 22.69 -13.20 -5.10
N GLN A 302 21.45 -13.68 -5.06
CA GLN A 302 21.07 -15.01 -4.55
C GLN A 302 21.66 -16.18 -5.36
N SER A 303 22.12 -15.92 -6.58
CA SER A 303 22.73 -16.90 -7.49
C SER A 303 24.26 -16.93 -7.35
N GLN A 304 24.85 -15.95 -6.67
CA GLN A 304 26.30 -15.82 -6.54
C GLN A 304 26.88 -16.76 -5.49
N ALA A 305 28.21 -16.76 -5.35
CA ALA A 305 28.92 -17.53 -4.33
C ALA A 305 28.43 -17.18 -2.91
N ILE A 306 28.40 -18.18 -2.02
CA ILE A 306 27.92 -18.04 -0.64
C ILE A 306 28.64 -16.90 0.11
N THR A 307 29.95 -16.73 -0.12
CA THR A 307 30.72 -15.63 0.47
C THR A 307 30.17 -14.26 0.05
N SER A 308 29.86 -14.08 -1.24
CA SER A 308 29.24 -12.86 -1.75
C SER A 308 27.85 -12.66 -1.18
N GLN A 309 27.05 -13.73 -1.07
CA GLN A 309 25.74 -13.68 -0.43
C GLN A 309 25.85 -13.24 1.04
N CYS A 310 26.76 -13.81 1.82
CA CYS A 310 26.99 -13.42 3.22
C CYS A 310 27.36 -11.94 3.35
N GLU A 311 28.25 -11.46 2.48
CA GLU A 311 28.67 -10.06 2.51
C GLU A 311 27.52 -9.13 2.12
N ARG A 312 26.91 -9.36 0.96
CA ARG A 312 25.90 -8.46 0.39
C ARG A 312 24.52 -8.57 1.04
N LEU A 313 24.08 -9.76 1.45
CA LEU A 313 22.74 -9.97 2.00
C LEU A 313 22.65 -9.86 3.51
N ILE A 314 23.76 -9.98 4.24
CA ILE A 314 23.78 -9.96 5.72
C ILE A 314 24.66 -8.84 6.25
N LYS A 315 25.96 -8.88 5.96
CA LYS A 315 26.96 -7.98 6.56
C LYS A 315 26.73 -6.52 6.15
N ASP A 316 26.56 -6.27 4.86
CA ASP A 316 26.38 -4.92 4.32
C ASP A 316 25.09 -4.26 4.84
N PRO A 317 23.90 -4.91 4.81
CA PRO A 317 22.70 -4.36 5.43
C PRO A 317 22.90 -4.06 6.91
N ILE A 318 23.43 -5.00 7.71
CA ILE A 318 23.69 -4.79 9.15
C ILE A 318 24.61 -3.58 9.37
N SER A 319 25.63 -3.42 8.52
CA SER A 319 26.59 -2.32 8.65
C SER A 319 25.97 -0.94 8.46
N LYS A 320 24.91 -0.84 7.66
CA LYS A 320 24.16 0.41 7.40
C LYS A 320 23.18 0.76 8.51
N VAL A 321 22.86 -0.18 9.40
CA VAL A 321 21.80 -0.03 10.42
C VAL A 321 22.29 -0.28 11.84
N LYS A 322 23.61 -0.16 12.07
CA LYS A 322 24.28 -0.47 13.34
C LYS A 322 23.66 0.23 14.55
N ASP A 323 23.18 1.46 14.37
CA ASP A 323 22.58 2.26 15.45
C ASP A 323 21.14 1.83 15.80
N GLY A 324 20.52 0.98 14.98
CA GLY A 324 19.15 0.48 15.14
C GLY A 324 19.05 -1.05 15.28
N ILE A 325 20.15 -1.72 15.64
CA ILE A 325 20.14 -3.17 15.88
C ILE A 325 19.23 -3.49 17.07
N ILE A 326 18.24 -4.36 16.84
CA ILE A 326 17.45 -4.96 17.92
C ILE A 326 18.42 -5.79 18.77
N LYS A 327 18.70 -5.33 19.99
CA LYS A 327 19.60 -6.03 20.92
C LYS A 327 19.07 -7.43 21.20
N GLY A 328 19.96 -8.41 21.16
CA GLY A 328 19.62 -9.82 21.43
C GLY A 328 18.91 -10.54 20.28
N LEU A 329 18.94 -10.03 19.05
CA LEU A 329 18.42 -10.74 17.89
C LEU A 329 19.30 -11.96 17.58
N VAL A 330 18.72 -13.16 17.60
CA VAL A 330 19.45 -14.43 17.39
C VAL A 330 19.02 -15.11 16.09
N VAL A 331 19.99 -15.67 15.38
CA VAL A 331 19.78 -16.58 14.26
C VAL A 331 20.13 -18.00 14.71
N VAL A 332 19.20 -18.94 14.53
CA VAL A 332 19.42 -20.35 14.88
C VAL A 332 19.60 -21.18 13.62
N ILE A 333 20.75 -21.84 13.49
CA ILE A 333 21.02 -22.78 12.40
C ILE A 333 21.27 -24.15 13.01
N ASP A 334 20.44 -25.13 12.65
CA ASP A 334 20.52 -26.49 13.17
C ASP A 334 20.94 -27.48 12.09
N ALA A 335 21.64 -28.54 12.52
CA ALA A 335 22.05 -29.68 11.69
C ALA A 335 22.84 -29.31 10.42
N LEU A 336 23.76 -28.34 10.51
CA LEU A 336 24.62 -27.92 9.38
C LEU A 336 25.34 -29.10 8.69
N ASP A 337 25.60 -30.19 9.41
CA ASP A 337 26.18 -31.44 8.91
C ASP A 337 25.23 -32.27 8.01
N GLU A 338 23.94 -31.94 7.99
CA GLU A 338 22.97 -32.50 7.05
C GLU A 338 22.91 -31.74 5.73
N CYS A 339 23.51 -30.55 5.65
CA CYS A 339 23.53 -29.73 4.46
C CYS A 339 24.61 -30.19 3.44
N ARG A 340 24.36 -29.97 2.15
CA ARG A 340 25.19 -30.37 0.99
C ARG A 340 25.18 -29.27 -0.07
N LEU A 341 26.23 -29.22 -0.88
CA LEU A 341 26.23 -28.45 -2.14
C LEU A 341 25.52 -29.30 -3.20
N LEU A 342 24.26 -29.00 -3.48
CA LEU A 342 23.56 -29.63 -4.59
C LEU A 342 24.04 -29.01 -5.91
N PRO A 343 24.08 -29.76 -7.03
CA PRO A 343 24.25 -29.14 -8.35
C PRO A 343 23.11 -28.13 -8.59
N ALA A 344 23.38 -27.05 -9.31
CA ALA A 344 22.30 -26.19 -9.78
C ALA A 344 21.41 -27.07 -10.69
N PHE A 345 20.12 -27.21 -10.35
CA PHE A 345 19.21 -27.95 -11.22
C PHE A 345 19.19 -27.26 -12.59
N PRO A 346 19.41 -27.98 -13.71
CA PRO A 346 19.00 -27.45 -15.00
C PRO A 346 17.48 -27.24 -14.90
N SER A 347 17.03 -26.02 -15.19
CA SER A 347 15.62 -25.68 -15.35
C SER A 347 14.94 -26.78 -16.16
N SER A 348 13.98 -27.46 -15.54
CA SER A 348 13.29 -28.61 -16.10
C SER A 348 12.54 -28.23 -17.38
N SER A 349 13.20 -28.41 -18.51
CA SER A 349 12.59 -28.50 -19.84
C SER A 349 13.44 -29.42 -20.73
N SER A 350 13.36 -30.72 -20.47
CA SER A 350 13.57 -31.74 -21.50
C SER A 350 12.90 -33.05 -21.05
N SER A 351 11.62 -33.15 -21.42
CA SER A 351 10.91 -34.38 -21.84
C SER A 351 11.40 -35.73 -21.32
N LEU A 352 10.48 -36.40 -20.63
CA LEU A 352 10.21 -37.83 -20.72
C LEU A 352 10.76 -38.45 -22.01
N VAL A 353 11.77 -39.30 -21.88
CA VAL A 353 12.06 -40.34 -22.88
C VAL A 353 11.57 -41.64 -22.26
N ASP A 354 10.42 -42.11 -22.73
CA ASP A 354 9.90 -43.44 -22.42
C ASP A 354 10.87 -44.50 -23.00
N PRO A 355 11.47 -45.40 -22.19
CA PRO A 355 12.40 -46.40 -22.70
C PRO A 355 11.71 -47.66 -23.26
N LYS A 356 10.52 -47.53 -23.86
CA LYS A 356 9.78 -48.67 -24.44
C LYS A 356 9.14 -48.31 -25.78
N LEU A 357 9.94 -47.96 -26.77
CA LEU A 357 9.57 -48.17 -28.17
C LEU A 357 10.82 -48.17 -29.07
N THR A 358 11.51 -49.30 -29.13
CA THR A 358 12.45 -49.61 -30.22
C THR A 358 12.68 -51.13 -30.25
N SER A 359 11.65 -51.85 -30.67
CA SER A 359 11.78 -53.22 -31.17
C SER A 359 10.68 -53.49 -32.19
N ALA A 360 10.86 -52.96 -33.40
CA ALA A 360 10.29 -53.46 -34.65
C ALA A 360 10.66 -52.48 -35.76
N THR A 361 11.74 -52.78 -36.48
CA THR A 361 11.80 -52.86 -37.96
C THR A 361 13.26 -53.00 -38.40
N GLU A 362 13.47 -54.03 -39.22
CA GLU A 362 14.65 -54.42 -40.02
C GLU A 362 15.80 -55.15 -39.31
#